data_AF-A0A8J5N6X7-F1
#
_entry.id   AF-A0A8J5N6X7-F1
#
_cell.length_a   1.000
_cell.length_b   1.000
_cell.length_c   1.000
_cell.angle_alpha   90.00
_cell.angle_beta   90.00
_cell.angle_gamma   90.00
#
_symmetry.space_group_name_H-M   'P 1'
#
loop_
_entity.id
_entity.type
_entity.pdbx_description
1 polymer ?
#
loop_
_entity_poly.entity_id
_entity_poly.type
_entity_poly.pdbx_seq_one_letter_code
_entity_poly.pdbx_strand_id
1 'polypeptide(L)'
;MPKVEFPTGAYVHVHENGWMDKGGVRLWLEHIWSRRPGGLRKERSLLVWDMFRSHLTEPVKICLKKHNTDTAVIPGGLTSVVQPLDVSLNMPFKDRVRDRWNKRMIEGDKTYTKGGNMRAAPLELLCEFVIDSWNAIKTETVVKSFKKCCISYSLDGEEDDVAWEDEAESKD
;
A
#
# COMPACT_ATOMS: atom_id res chain seq x y z
N MET A 1 -7.53 -13.86 15.74
CA MET A 1 -8.25 -12.93 14.84
C MET A 1 -9.54 -12.49 15.54
N PRO A 2 -9.89 -11.21 15.53
CA PRO A 2 -11.16 -10.73 16.10
C PRO A 2 -12.36 -11.43 15.42
N LYS A 3 -13.41 -11.72 16.18
CA LYS A 3 -14.66 -12.31 15.67
C LYS A 3 -15.58 -11.22 15.10
N VAL A 4 -15.08 -10.51 14.08
CA VAL A 4 -15.83 -9.46 13.38
C VAL A 4 -15.79 -9.76 11.88
N GLU A 5 -16.84 -9.37 11.18
CA GLU A 5 -16.87 -9.41 9.73
C GLU A 5 -16.22 -8.13 9.19
N PHE A 6 -15.22 -8.29 8.32
CA PHE A 6 -14.54 -7.17 7.71
C PHE A 6 -15.18 -6.82 6.36
N PRO A 7 -15.19 -5.54 5.97
CA PRO A 7 -15.69 -5.12 4.66
C PRO A 7 -14.91 -5.79 3.52
N THR A 8 -15.60 -6.04 2.40
CA THR A 8 -14.96 -6.50 1.17
C THR A 8 -14.06 -5.43 0.59
N GLY A 9 -12.89 -5.82 0.06
CA GLY A 9 -11.93 -4.88 -0.55
C GLY A 9 -10.60 -4.80 0.19
N ALA A 10 -10.49 -5.42 1.38
CA ALA A 10 -9.22 -5.59 2.08
C ALA A 10 -9.00 -7.05 2.48
N TYR A 11 -7.73 -7.45 2.54
CA TYR A 11 -7.31 -8.68 3.22
C TYR A 11 -6.79 -8.31 4.60
N VAL A 12 -7.44 -8.82 5.65
CA VAL A 12 -7.08 -8.50 7.04
C VAL A 12 -6.36 -9.66 7.67
N HIS A 13 -5.18 -9.39 8.22
CA HIS A 13 -4.38 -10.35 8.98
C HIS A 13 -3.89 -9.71 10.27
N VAL A 14 -3.85 -10.47 11.36
CA VAL A 14 -3.38 -10.00 12.67
C VAL A 14 -2.15 -10.79 13.06
N HIS A 15 -1.03 -10.07 13.20
CA HIS A 15 0.21 -10.60 13.74
C HIS A 15 0.29 -10.32 15.24
N GLU A 16 0.73 -11.29 16.03
CA GLU A 16 0.78 -11.21 17.51
C GLU A 16 1.54 -9.97 18.01
N ASN A 17 2.70 -9.69 17.40
CA ASN A 17 3.53 -8.54 17.78
C ASN A 17 3.16 -7.24 17.04
N GLY A 18 2.31 -7.30 15.99
CA GLY A 18 1.98 -6.14 15.15
C GLY A 18 3.08 -5.70 14.17
N TRP A 19 3.99 -6.58 13.74
CA TRP A 19 5.04 -6.27 12.76
C TRP A 19 4.90 -7.16 11.53
N MET A 20 5.43 -6.70 10.40
CA MET A 20 5.58 -7.52 9.19
C MET A 20 6.83 -8.38 9.32
N ASP A 21 6.70 -9.71 9.21
CA ASP A 21 7.82 -10.64 9.25
C ASP A 21 7.87 -11.49 7.96
N LYS A 22 8.78 -12.47 7.90
CA LYS A 22 8.87 -13.38 6.74
C LYS A 22 7.57 -14.16 6.50
N GLY A 23 6.82 -14.49 7.55
CA GLY A 23 5.52 -15.15 7.46
C GLY A 23 4.46 -14.23 6.87
N GLY A 24 4.39 -12.98 7.36
CA GLY A 24 3.53 -11.93 6.84
C GLY A 24 3.79 -11.63 5.36
N VAL A 25 5.06 -11.50 4.95
CA VAL A 25 5.43 -11.32 3.54
C VAL A 25 4.93 -12.47 2.68
N ARG A 26 5.08 -13.71 3.15
CA ARG A 26 4.57 -14.87 2.43
C ARG A 26 3.04 -14.85 2.30
N LEU A 27 2.32 -14.53 3.38
CA LEU A 27 0.86 -14.39 3.35
C LEU A 27 0.43 -13.32 2.35
N TRP A 28 1.11 -12.18 2.31
CA TRP A 28 0.84 -11.13 1.33
C TRP A 28 1.10 -11.62 -0.11
N LEU A 29 2.19 -12.34 -0.36
CA LEU A 29 2.47 -12.91 -1.68
C LEU A 29 1.38 -13.89 -2.13
N GLU A 30 0.94 -14.77 -1.23
CA GLU A 30 -0.04 -15.81 -1.51
C GLU A 30 -1.47 -15.27 -1.69
N HIS A 31 -1.86 -14.25 -0.92
CA HIS A 31 -3.24 -13.76 -0.90
C HIS A 31 -3.47 -12.45 -1.66
N ILE A 32 -2.45 -11.61 -1.81
CA ILE A 32 -2.54 -10.33 -2.50
C ILE A 32 -1.82 -10.40 -3.84
N TRP A 33 -0.50 -10.63 -3.83
CA TRP A 33 0.32 -10.56 -5.04
C TRP A 33 -0.12 -11.59 -6.09
N SER A 34 -0.41 -12.82 -5.68
CA SER A 34 -0.83 -13.90 -6.59
C SER A 34 -2.16 -13.62 -7.31
N ARG A 35 -2.99 -12.72 -6.75
CA ARG A 35 -4.33 -12.37 -7.26
C ARG A 35 -4.37 -11.11 -8.12
N ARG A 36 -3.21 -10.47 -8.33
CA ARG A 36 -3.09 -9.35 -9.28
C ARG A 36 -3.52 -9.77 -10.71
N PRO A 37 -3.89 -8.83 -11.58
CA PRO A 37 -4.09 -9.12 -13.01
C PRO A 37 -2.88 -9.88 -13.59
N GLY A 38 -3.13 -10.99 -14.29
CA GLY A 38 -2.08 -11.89 -14.82
C GLY A 38 -1.45 -12.86 -13.80
N GLY A 39 -1.69 -12.67 -12.48
CA GLY A 39 -1.09 -13.46 -11.41
C GLY A 39 -1.48 -14.94 -11.41
N LEU A 40 -2.76 -15.26 -11.67
CA LEU A 40 -3.24 -16.65 -11.78
C LEU A 40 -2.62 -17.40 -12.96
N ARG A 41 -2.31 -16.68 -14.05
CA ARG A 41 -1.63 -17.21 -15.23
C ARG A 41 -0.11 -17.23 -15.07
N LYS A 42 0.41 -16.71 -13.95
CA LYS A 42 1.85 -16.55 -13.69
C LYS A 42 2.53 -15.80 -14.84
N GLU A 43 1.88 -14.76 -15.35
CA GLU A 43 2.53 -13.84 -16.28
C GLU A 43 3.76 -13.21 -15.62
N ARG A 44 4.82 -13.02 -16.41
CA ARG A 44 6.08 -12.48 -15.90
C ARG A 44 5.83 -11.07 -15.36
N SER A 45 6.31 -10.80 -14.15
CA SER A 45 6.12 -9.50 -13.50
C SER A 45 7.34 -9.09 -12.71
N LEU A 46 7.50 -7.78 -12.50
CA LEU A 46 8.51 -7.20 -11.61
C LEU A 46 7.86 -6.71 -10.31
N LEU A 47 8.42 -7.08 -9.17
CA LEU A 47 8.08 -6.51 -7.86
C LEU A 47 9.24 -5.62 -7.38
N VAL A 48 8.95 -4.35 -7.14
CA VAL A 48 9.92 -3.36 -6.63
C VAL A 48 9.58 -3.06 -5.17
N TRP A 49 10.55 -3.18 -4.27
CA TRP A 49 10.37 -2.94 -2.83
C TRP A 49 11.67 -2.51 -2.15
N ASP A 50 11.57 -2.04 -0.90
CA ASP A 50 12.73 -1.63 -0.10
C ASP A 50 13.63 -2.81 0.36
N MET A 51 14.77 -2.47 0.97
CA MET A 51 15.72 -3.43 1.56
C MET A 51 15.26 -4.05 2.90
N PHE A 52 13.95 -4.16 3.17
CA PHE A 52 13.50 -4.81 4.39
C PHE A 52 13.97 -6.27 4.46
N ARG A 53 14.59 -6.69 5.57
CA ARG A 53 15.27 -8.00 5.66
C ARG A 53 14.37 -9.18 5.33
N SER A 54 13.10 -9.13 5.70
CA SER A 54 12.13 -10.21 5.42
C SER A 54 11.91 -10.43 3.92
N HIS A 55 11.98 -9.36 3.12
CA HIS A 55 11.87 -9.41 1.65
C HIS A 55 13.01 -10.22 1.01
N LEU A 56 14.19 -10.22 1.64
CA LEU A 56 15.40 -10.80 1.09
C LEU A 56 15.63 -12.26 1.51
N THR A 57 14.72 -12.83 2.30
CA THR A 57 14.85 -14.19 2.81
C THR A 57 14.65 -15.24 1.71
N GLU A 58 15.35 -16.37 1.82
CA GLU A 58 15.27 -17.45 0.83
C GLU A 58 13.84 -17.99 0.61
N PRO A 59 13.01 -18.22 1.66
CA PRO A 59 11.63 -18.66 1.46
C PRO A 59 10.78 -17.69 0.63
N VAL A 60 11.03 -16.39 0.79
CA VAL A 60 10.34 -15.33 0.05
C VAL A 60 10.77 -15.33 -1.42
N LYS A 61 12.08 -15.44 -1.70
CA LYS A 61 12.59 -15.59 -3.08
C LYS A 61 12.04 -16.82 -3.78
N ILE A 62 11.96 -17.96 -3.08
CA ILE A 62 11.36 -19.19 -3.61
C ILE A 62 9.88 -18.97 -3.95
N CYS A 63 9.13 -18.27 -3.08
CA CYS A 63 7.74 -17.93 -3.32
C CYS A 63 7.56 -17.06 -4.58
N LEU A 64 8.35 -15.99 -4.72
CA LEU A 64 8.34 -15.11 -5.89
C LEU A 64 8.63 -15.85 -7.19
N LYS A 65 9.63 -16.73 -7.20
CA LYS A 65 9.96 -17.57 -8.36
C LYS A 65 8.79 -18.48 -8.76
N LYS A 66 8.04 -19.04 -7.80
CA LYS A 66 6.83 -19.84 -8.08
C LYS A 66 5.70 -19.03 -8.76
N HIS A 67 5.71 -17.70 -8.58
CA HIS A 67 4.77 -16.75 -9.16
C HIS A 67 5.32 -16.03 -10.40
N ASN A 68 6.42 -16.51 -10.99
CA ASN A 68 7.09 -15.91 -12.16
C ASN A 68 7.38 -14.41 -11.97
N THR A 69 7.84 -14.06 -10.77
CA THR A 69 8.09 -12.68 -10.35
C THR A 69 9.58 -12.43 -10.18
N ASP A 70 10.10 -11.48 -10.96
CA ASP A 70 11.41 -10.88 -10.75
C ASP A 70 11.32 -9.82 -9.65
N THR A 71 12.42 -9.55 -8.95
CA THR A 71 12.45 -8.54 -7.89
C THR A 71 13.53 -7.50 -8.12
N ALA A 72 13.19 -6.23 -7.91
CA ALA A 72 14.14 -5.13 -7.77
C ALA A 72 14.10 -4.59 -6.34
N VAL A 73 15.26 -4.35 -5.75
CA VAL A 73 15.40 -3.88 -4.37
C VAL A 73 15.89 -2.44 -4.39
N ILE A 74 15.13 -1.54 -3.78
CA ILE A 74 15.48 -0.13 -3.63
C ILE A 74 16.56 0.00 -2.56
N PRO A 75 17.75 0.54 -2.89
CA PRO A 75 18.83 0.71 -1.91
C PRO A 75 18.41 1.56 -0.70
N GLY A 76 19.02 1.29 0.44
CA GLY A 76 18.77 2.03 1.68
C GLY A 76 18.99 3.54 1.49
N GLY A 77 18.06 4.35 2.02
CA GLY A 77 18.09 5.80 1.89
C GLY A 77 17.47 6.35 0.59
N LEU A 78 17.06 5.49 -0.35
CA LEU A 78 16.47 5.94 -1.62
C LEU A 78 14.95 5.80 -1.68
N THR A 79 14.31 5.27 -0.64
CA THR A 79 12.84 5.11 -0.58
C THR A 79 12.10 6.41 -0.87
N SER A 80 12.53 7.55 -0.31
CA SER A 80 11.90 8.86 -0.55
C SER A 80 12.12 9.42 -1.97
N VAL A 81 12.89 8.75 -2.81
CA VAL A 81 13.25 9.20 -4.16
C VAL A 81 12.70 8.25 -5.23
N VAL A 82 12.82 6.94 -5.01
CA VAL A 82 12.52 5.94 -6.04
C VAL A 82 11.45 4.92 -5.63
N GLN A 83 10.82 5.05 -4.46
CA GLN A 83 9.69 4.20 -4.08
C GLN A 83 8.37 4.92 -4.37
N PRO A 84 7.56 4.47 -5.34
CA PRO A 84 6.33 5.15 -5.73
C PRO A 84 5.36 5.40 -4.58
N LEU A 85 5.31 4.45 -3.63
CA LEU A 85 4.50 4.58 -2.43
C LEU A 85 4.93 5.78 -1.59
N ASP A 86 6.22 5.99 -1.36
CA ASP A 86 6.70 7.08 -0.50
C ASP A 86 6.84 8.41 -1.24
N VAL A 87 7.07 8.38 -2.54
CA VAL A 87 7.19 9.60 -3.36
C VAL A 87 5.84 10.26 -3.60
N SER A 88 4.79 9.49 -3.91
CA SER A 88 3.53 10.09 -4.38
C SER A 88 2.26 9.55 -3.74
N LEU A 89 2.23 8.30 -3.25
CA LEU A 89 0.94 7.67 -2.89
C LEU A 89 0.62 7.71 -1.39
N ASN A 90 1.62 7.58 -0.53
CA ASN A 90 1.43 7.49 0.91
C ASN A 90 0.88 8.78 1.52
N MET A 91 1.31 9.95 1.03
CA MET A 91 0.79 11.24 1.50
C MET A 91 -0.72 11.38 1.20
N PRO A 92 -1.17 11.37 -0.07
CA PRO A 92 -2.60 11.52 -0.38
C PRO A 92 -3.47 10.39 0.22
N PHE A 93 -2.93 9.18 0.36
CA PHE A 93 -3.60 8.09 1.06
C PHE A 93 -3.82 8.40 2.55
N LYS A 94 -2.75 8.76 3.28
CA LYS A 94 -2.81 9.04 4.71
C LYS A 94 -3.67 10.26 5.03
N ASP A 95 -3.65 11.28 4.17
CA ASP A 95 -4.48 12.48 4.35
C ASP A 95 -5.96 12.15 4.21
N ARG A 96 -6.35 11.33 3.22
CA ARG A 96 -7.74 10.85 3.08
C ARG A 96 -8.20 10.01 4.28
N VAL A 97 -7.33 9.13 4.81
CA VAL A 97 -7.64 8.36 6.03
C VAL A 97 -7.85 9.31 7.22
N ARG A 98 -7.00 10.35 7.32
CA ARG A 98 -7.09 11.36 8.37
C ARG A 98 -8.37 12.20 8.25
N ASP A 99 -8.77 12.58 7.05
CA ASP A 99 -10.01 13.33 6.81
C ASP A 99 -11.24 12.54 7.25
N ARG A 100 -11.27 11.23 6.92
CA ARG A 100 -12.35 10.33 7.38
C ARG A 100 -12.37 10.19 8.89
N TRP A 101 -11.20 10.05 9.50
CA TRP A 101 -11.08 10.04 10.96
C TRP A 101 -11.60 11.35 11.58
N ASN A 102 -11.18 12.49 11.05
CA ASN A 102 -11.60 13.81 11.55
C ASN A 102 -13.10 14.02 11.40
N LYS A 103 -13.66 13.67 10.23
CA LYS A 103 -15.10 13.73 9.98
C LYS A 103 -15.88 12.91 11.00
N ARG A 104 -15.45 11.67 11.26
CA ARG A 104 -16.03 10.84 12.32
C ARG A 104 -15.91 11.50 13.70
N MET A 105 -14.76 12.10 14.01
CA MET A 105 -14.56 12.76 15.30
C MET A 105 -15.42 14.01 15.48
N ILE A 106 -15.85 14.67 14.39
CA ILE A 106 -16.72 15.85 14.43
C ILE A 106 -18.20 15.43 14.44
N GLU A 107 -18.59 14.54 13.52
CA GLU A 107 -19.99 14.26 13.19
C GLU A 107 -20.50 12.94 13.78
N GLY A 108 -19.61 12.00 14.12
CA GLY A 108 -19.99 10.63 14.48
C GLY A 108 -20.41 10.47 15.95
N ASP A 109 -21.31 9.51 16.17
CA ASP A 109 -21.72 9.10 17.51
C ASP A 109 -20.52 8.52 18.29
N LYS A 110 -20.21 9.16 19.41
CA LYS A 110 -19.14 8.76 20.31
C LYS A 110 -19.71 7.92 21.42
N THR A 111 -19.20 6.71 21.57
CA THR A 111 -19.52 5.86 22.73
C THR A 111 -18.42 5.99 23.78
N TYR A 112 -18.83 5.98 25.04
CA TYR A 112 -17.93 6.17 26.17
C TYR A 112 -17.91 4.93 27.08
N THR A 113 -16.77 4.73 27.72
CA THR A 113 -16.62 3.75 28.81
C THR A 113 -17.30 4.28 30.08
N LYS A 114 -17.51 3.41 31.07
CA LYS A 114 -18.06 3.85 32.37
C LYS A 114 -17.22 4.94 33.06
N GLY A 115 -15.92 5.00 32.77
CA GLY A 115 -15.00 6.00 33.28
C GLY A 115 -14.92 7.28 32.44
N GLY A 116 -15.81 7.48 31.45
CA GLY A 116 -15.83 8.70 30.62
C GLY A 116 -14.82 8.74 29.48
N ASN A 117 -13.96 7.72 29.32
CA ASN A 117 -13.05 7.64 28.17
C ASN A 117 -13.81 7.24 26.89
N MET A 118 -13.49 7.88 25.76
CA MET A 118 -14.03 7.52 24.45
C MET A 118 -13.59 6.10 24.07
N ARG A 119 -14.52 5.30 23.54
CA ARG A 119 -14.21 3.95 23.05
C ARG A 119 -13.44 4.01 21.74
N ALA A 120 -12.56 3.04 21.54
CA ALA A 120 -11.85 2.85 20.28
C ALA A 120 -12.83 2.65 19.12
N ALA A 121 -12.39 3.05 17.93
CA ALA A 121 -13.13 2.75 16.71
C ALA A 121 -13.24 1.23 16.50
N PRO A 122 -14.40 0.73 16.04
CA PRO A 122 -14.50 -0.63 15.54
C PRO A 122 -13.48 -0.87 14.41
N LEU A 123 -12.94 -2.09 14.32
CA LEU A 123 -11.88 -2.40 13.34
C LEU A 123 -12.43 -2.43 11.92
N GLU A 124 -13.66 -2.90 11.74
CA GLU A 124 -14.41 -2.89 10.50
C GLU A 124 -14.53 -1.47 9.93
N LEU A 125 -14.81 -0.47 10.76
CA LEU A 125 -14.88 0.93 10.37
C LEU A 125 -13.50 1.49 9.97
N LEU A 126 -12.44 1.10 10.68
CA LEU A 126 -11.08 1.48 10.29
C LEU A 126 -10.70 0.85 8.94
N CYS A 127 -11.13 -0.39 8.67
CA CYS A 127 -10.94 -1.02 7.37
C CYS A 127 -11.71 -0.30 6.26
N GLU A 128 -12.95 0.15 6.51
CA GLU A 128 -13.70 0.98 5.55
C GLU A 128 -12.95 2.27 5.23
N PHE A 129 -12.36 2.94 6.23
CA PHE A 129 -11.57 4.15 6.00
C PHE A 129 -10.36 3.88 5.10
N VAL A 130 -9.67 2.76 5.31
CA VAL A 130 -8.55 2.33 4.46
C VAL A 130 -9.00 2.05 3.03
N ILE A 131 -10.06 1.26 2.85
CA ILE A 131 -10.59 0.87 1.54
C ILE A 131 -11.03 2.10 0.76
N ASP A 132 -11.87 2.93 1.36
CA ASP A 132 -12.40 4.10 0.68
C ASP A 132 -11.32 5.14 0.36
N SER A 133 -10.32 5.29 1.24
CA SER A 133 -9.20 6.20 0.99
C SER A 133 -8.33 5.72 -0.17
N TRP A 134 -8.10 4.41 -0.29
CA TRP A 134 -7.41 3.83 -1.43
C TRP A 134 -8.21 3.99 -2.72
N ASN A 135 -9.51 3.70 -2.70
CA ASN A 135 -10.39 3.83 -3.86
C ASN A 135 -10.54 5.28 -4.36
N ALA A 136 -10.30 6.26 -3.50
CA ALA A 136 -10.30 7.68 -3.86
C ALA A 136 -8.98 8.17 -4.47
N ILE A 137 -7.96 7.31 -4.58
CA ILE A 137 -6.72 7.60 -5.31
C ILE A 137 -6.96 7.27 -6.78
N LYS A 138 -6.73 8.27 -7.64
CA LYS A 138 -6.89 8.13 -9.09
C LYS A 138 -5.85 7.17 -9.68
N THR A 139 -6.26 6.36 -10.65
CA THR A 139 -5.34 5.46 -11.36
C THR A 139 -4.20 6.23 -12.02
N GLU A 140 -4.47 7.44 -12.52
CA GLU A 140 -3.46 8.32 -13.11
C GLU A 140 -2.37 8.69 -12.10
N THR A 141 -2.72 8.90 -10.82
CA THR A 141 -1.72 9.17 -9.76
C THR A 141 -0.82 7.96 -9.53
N VAL A 142 -1.36 6.74 -9.61
CA VAL A 142 -0.58 5.51 -9.51
C VAL A 142 0.36 5.37 -10.72
N VAL A 143 -0.12 5.62 -11.94
CA VAL A 143 0.74 5.54 -13.14
C VAL A 143 1.86 6.58 -13.07
N LYS A 144 1.53 7.83 -12.73
CA LYS A 144 2.51 8.92 -12.62
C LYS A 144 3.58 8.64 -11.58
N SER A 145 3.22 8.03 -10.44
CA SER A 145 4.21 7.74 -9.39
C SER A 145 5.25 6.71 -9.83
N PHE A 146 4.84 5.69 -10.59
CA PHE A 146 5.77 4.69 -11.16
C PHE A 146 6.69 5.30 -12.23
N LYS A 147 6.18 6.23 -13.03
CA LYS A 147 7.00 7.01 -13.97
C LYS A 147 8.00 7.87 -13.20
N LYS A 148 7.54 8.73 -12.29
CA LYS A 148 8.40 9.64 -11.49
C LYS A 148 9.55 8.91 -10.76
N CYS A 149 9.33 7.66 -10.35
CA CYS A 149 10.36 6.82 -9.71
C CYS A 149 11.26 6.03 -10.68
N CYS A 150 11.18 6.28 -11.98
CA CYS A 150 11.93 5.62 -13.03
C CYS A 150 11.71 4.11 -13.17
N ILE A 151 10.52 3.61 -12.80
CA ILE A 151 10.22 2.17 -12.82
C ILE A 151 9.52 1.74 -14.11
N SER A 152 8.64 2.59 -14.67
CA SER A 152 7.81 2.25 -15.84
C SER A 152 8.05 3.17 -17.03
N TYR A 153 9.26 3.71 -17.18
CA TYR A 153 9.59 4.54 -18.34
C TYR A 153 9.68 3.74 -19.63
N SER A 154 9.31 4.41 -20.73
CA SER A 154 9.72 3.94 -22.05
C SER A 154 11.23 4.09 -22.20
N LEU A 155 11.87 3.11 -22.84
CA LEU A 155 13.33 3.09 -23.03
C LEU A 155 13.78 4.00 -24.19
N ASP A 156 12.85 4.64 -24.90
CA ASP A 156 13.10 5.53 -26.04
C ASP A 156 13.36 7.00 -25.63
N GLY A 157 13.23 7.33 -24.34
CA GLY A 157 13.56 8.64 -23.79
C GLY A 157 12.46 9.71 -23.98
N GLU A 158 11.28 9.36 -24.50
CA GLU A 158 10.20 10.33 -24.72
C GLU A 158 9.56 10.82 -23.41
N GLU A 159 9.83 10.14 -22.28
CA GLU A 159 9.23 10.43 -20.98
C GLU A 159 10.23 10.94 -19.93
N ASP A 160 11.48 11.23 -20.33
CA ASP A 160 12.57 11.59 -19.40
C ASP A 160 12.30 12.87 -18.60
N ASP A 161 11.53 13.80 -19.16
CA ASP A 161 11.16 15.07 -18.51
C ASP A 161 10.14 14.88 -17.37
N VAL A 162 9.35 13.80 -17.38
CA VAL A 162 8.30 13.52 -16.38
C VAL A 162 8.89 13.31 -14.98
N ALA A 163 10.16 12.87 -14.88
CA ALA A 163 10.87 12.72 -13.61
C ALA A 163 11.03 14.07 -12.89
N TRP A 164 11.10 15.15 -13.66
CA TRP A 164 11.47 16.50 -13.22
C TRP A 164 10.30 17.47 -13.22
N GLU A 165 9.10 17.02 -13.61
CA GLU A 165 7.89 17.80 -13.46
C GLU A 165 7.50 17.89 -11.97
N ASP A 166 7.56 19.12 -11.44
CA ASP A 166 6.92 19.46 -10.18
C ASP A 166 5.41 19.41 -10.35
N GLU A 167 4.70 18.82 -9.38
CA GLU A 167 3.24 18.90 -9.36
C GLU A 167 2.87 20.37 -9.16
N ALA A 168 2.53 21.07 -10.25
CA ALA A 168 1.84 22.34 -10.12
C ALA A 168 0.62 22.09 -9.24
N GLU A 169 0.58 22.73 -8.06
CA GLU A 169 -0.57 22.72 -7.17
C GLU A 169 -1.79 23.09 -8.01
N SER A 170 -2.61 22.10 -8.37
CA SER A 170 -3.94 22.37 -8.87
C SER A 170 -4.72 22.91 -7.67
N LYS A 171 -4.70 24.24 -7.54
CA LYS A 171 -5.64 24.97 -6.71
C LYS A 171 -7.00 24.85 -7.38
N ASP A 172 -7.84 23.97 -6.84
CA ASP A 172 -9.29 24.08 -6.92
C ASP A 172 -9.86 23.92 -5.50
#